data_AF-X6LQ23-F1
#
_entry.id   AF-X6LQ23-F1
#
_cell.length_a   1.000
_cell.length_b   1.000
_cell.length_c   1.000
_cell.angle_alpha   90.00
_cell.angle_beta   90.00
_cell.angle_gamma   90.00
#
_symmetry.space_group_name_H-M   'P 1'
#
loop_
_entity.id
_entity.type
_entity.pdbx_description
1 polymer ?
#
loop_
_entity_poly.entity_id
_entity_poly.type
_entity_poly.pdbx_seq_one_letter_code
_entity_poly.pdbx_strand_id
1 'polypeptide(L)'
;CKDNPIVWYDVLSYLQQLHEEFVEQVGDRKIGWNFNPNFEARSQIGYSGLYNYGCTCYCNASMQQLYANPMVRKILLGMDLRKKFPYEEIQDEHSNQSQPPQTTSGGTEKQHDASNSIEEESDSTGEKKKVKKRSKMRSTVVYALQEMFTALQYSNRRTYVPNTFRQNYRTSEGNEIDVHEQV
;
A
#
# COMPACT_ATOMS: atom_id res chain seq x y z
N CYS A 1 15.36 -7.17 43.03
CA CYS A 1 14.59 -8.25 42.38
C CYS A 1 14.55 -8.17 40.84
N LYS A 2 14.92 -7.05 40.20
CA LYS A 2 14.90 -6.93 38.73
C LYS A 2 16.13 -7.58 38.04
N ASP A 3 17.24 -7.73 38.76
CA ASP A 3 18.52 -8.17 38.21
C ASP A 3 18.98 -9.54 38.74
N ASN A 4 18.05 -10.41 39.16
CA ASN A 4 18.42 -11.78 39.53
C ASN A 4 18.34 -12.68 38.29
N PRO A 5 19.48 -13.04 37.66
CA PRO A 5 19.46 -13.85 36.45
C PRO A 5 18.84 -15.22 36.68
N ILE A 6 18.92 -15.76 37.90
CA ILE A 6 18.37 -17.07 38.26
C ILE A 6 16.86 -17.08 38.12
N VAL A 7 16.19 -16.02 38.58
CA VAL A 7 14.73 -15.89 38.47
C VAL A 7 14.30 -15.81 37.00
N TRP A 8 15.09 -15.15 36.15
CA TRP A 8 14.82 -15.09 34.72
C TRP A 8 15.04 -16.44 34.04
N TYR A 9 16.07 -17.19 34.42
CA TYR A 9 16.28 -18.56 33.93
C TYR A 9 15.15 -19.49 34.36
N ASP A 10 14.68 -19.39 35.61
CA ASP A 10 13.55 -20.19 36.11
C ASP A 10 12.26 -19.84 35.36
N VAL A 11 11.99 -18.56 35.14
CA VAL A 11 10.82 -18.11 34.37
C VAL A 11 10.93 -18.53 32.91
N LEU A 12 12.09 -18.41 32.27
CA LEU A 12 12.28 -18.80 30.87
C LEU A 12 12.16 -20.31 30.68
N SER A 13 12.78 -21.11 31.55
CA SER A 13 12.66 -22.56 31.53
C SER A 13 11.22 -23.03 31.77
N TYR A 14 10.52 -22.38 32.70
CA TYR A 14 9.11 -22.65 32.94
C TYR A 14 8.22 -22.29 31.74
N LEU A 15 8.43 -21.12 31.13
CA LEU A 15 7.69 -20.71 29.93
C LEU A 15 8.00 -21.60 28.73
N GLN A 16 9.24 -22.06 28.59
CA GLN A 16 9.63 -23.01 27.55
C GLN A 16 8.93 -24.36 27.74
N GLN A 17 8.91 -24.88 28.97
CA GLN A 17 8.21 -26.12 29.29
C GLN A 17 6.71 -26.02 28.99
N LEU A 18 6.06 -24.91 29.37
CA LEU A 18 4.66 -24.66 29.06
C LEU A 18 4.40 -24.53 27.56
N HIS A 19 5.32 -23.93 26.81
CA HIS A 19 5.23 -23.83 25.36
C HIS A 19 5.31 -25.21 24.69
N GLU A 20 6.26 -26.04 25.10
CA GLU A 20 6.44 -27.40 24.58
C GLU A 20 5.21 -28.28 24.90
N GLU A 21 4.70 -28.24 26.12
CA GLU A 21 3.48 -28.97 26.52
C GLU A 21 2.24 -28.48 25.74
N PHE A 22 2.12 -27.17 25.52
CA PHE A 22 1.04 -26.61 24.72
C PHE A 22 1.15 -27.01 23.24
N VAL A 23 2.35 -27.02 22.66
CA VAL A 23 2.59 -27.45 21.27
C VAL A 23 2.25 -28.94 21.08
N GLU A 24 2.59 -29.79 22.06
CA GLU A 24 2.24 -31.23 22.02
C GLU A 24 0.73 -31.49 22.17
N GLN A 25 0.07 -30.81 23.11
CA GLN A 25 -1.37 -31.02 23.36
C GLN A 25 -2.26 -30.46 22.25
N VAL A 26 -1.87 -29.34 21.66
CA VAL A 26 -2.65 -28.64 20.63
C VAL A 26 -2.40 -29.24 19.25
N GLY A 27 -1.20 -29.79 19.02
CA GLY A 27 -0.71 -30.18 17.70
C GLY A 27 -0.70 -29.00 16.71
N ASP A 28 -0.12 -29.18 15.54
CA ASP A 28 -0.04 -28.19 14.44
C ASP A 28 -1.40 -27.59 13.98
N ARG A 29 -2.53 -27.98 14.57
CA ARG A 29 -3.87 -27.80 14.01
C ARG A 29 -4.74 -26.74 14.68
N LYS A 30 -4.31 -26.09 15.76
CA LYS A 30 -5.16 -25.11 16.48
C LYS A 30 -4.55 -23.74 16.74
N ILE A 31 -3.27 -23.58 16.42
CA ILE A 31 -2.74 -22.27 16.11
C ILE A 31 -3.01 -22.11 14.60
N GLY A 32 -3.93 -21.23 14.21
CA GLY A 32 -4.19 -20.85 12.81
C GLY A 32 -3.00 -20.15 12.14
N TRP A 33 -1.78 -20.47 12.55
CA TRP A 33 -0.51 -19.86 12.18
C TRP A 33 0.40 -20.92 11.56
N ASN A 34 -0.04 -21.55 10.47
CA ASN A 34 0.89 -22.06 9.43
C ASN A 34 1.63 -20.89 8.74
N PHE A 35 1.96 -19.85 9.50
CA PHE A 35 2.68 -18.67 9.07
C PHE A 35 4.15 -19.03 9.08
N ASN A 36 4.63 -19.53 7.94
CA ASN A 36 6.05 -19.63 7.70
C ASN A 36 6.48 -18.36 6.96
N PRO A 37 7.25 -17.46 7.58
CA PRO A 37 7.70 -16.23 6.93
C PRO A 37 8.51 -16.51 5.66
N ASN A 38 9.12 -17.70 5.54
CA ASN A 38 9.82 -18.10 4.33
C ASN A 38 8.89 -18.32 3.13
N PHE A 39 7.61 -18.68 3.34
CA PHE A 39 6.66 -18.82 2.23
C PHE A 39 6.28 -17.47 1.62
N GLU A 40 6.35 -16.39 2.40
CA GLU A 40 6.11 -15.01 1.96
C GLU A 40 7.40 -14.25 1.65
N ALA A 41 8.56 -14.87 1.85
CA ALA A 41 9.85 -14.27 1.57
C ALA A 41 10.16 -14.30 0.07
N ARG A 42 10.92 -13.30 -0.38
CA ARG A 42 11.47 -13.23 -1.73
C ARG A 42 12.26 -14.50 -2.04
N SER A 43 12.26 -14.91 -3.31
CA SER A 43 13.06 -16.05 -3.76
C SER A 43 14.55 -15.83 -3.47
N GLN A 44 15.30 -16.91 -3.22
CA GLN A 44 16.74 -16.86 -2.94
C GLN A 44 17.54 -16.23 -4.08
N ILE A 45 17.09 -16.42 -5.33
CA ILE A 45 17.65 -15.79 -6.53
C ILE A 45 17.28 -14.30 -6.67
N GLY A 46 16.53 -13.76 -5.70
CA GLY A 46 16.22 -12.36 -5.61
C GLY A 46 15.17 -11.89 -6.61
N TYR A 47 14.17 -12.70 -6.95
CA TYR A 47 12.99 -12.26 -7.72
C TYR A 47 11.72 -12.23 -6.85
N SER A 48 10.82 -11.30 -7.18
CA SER A 48 9.48 -11.19 -6.61
C SER A 48 8.42 -11.33 -7.71
N GLY A 49 7.34 -12.05 -7.41
CA GLY A 49 6.18 -12.19 -8.27
C GLY A 49 5.24 -10.98 -8.20
N LEU A 50 4.18 -11.05 -9.01
CA LEU A 50 3.02 -10.16 -8.96
C LEU A 50 1.78 -10.97 -8.58
N TYR A 51 0.94 -10.41 -7.71
CA TYR A 51 -0.28 -11.05 -7.28
C TYR A 51 -1.28 -11.11 -8.44
N ASN A 52 -1.99 -12.22 -8.57
CA ASN A 52 -3.04 -12.37 -9.57
C ASN A 52 -4.40 -12.14 -8.89
N TYR A 53 -5.16 -11.15 -9.37
CA TYR A 53 -6.51 -10.87 -8.85
C TYR A 53 -7.60 -11.78 -9.46
N GLY A 54 -7.22 -12.67 -10.37
CA GLY A 54 -8.11 -13.61 -11.05
C GLY A 54 -7.58 -13.91 -12.46
N CYS A 55 -8.10 -13.18 -13.43
CA CYS A 55 -7.76 -13.25 -14.85
C CYS A 55 -6.69 -12.21 -15.26
N THR A 56 -5.92 -11.65 -14.32
CA THR A 56 -4.93 -10.60 -14.61
C THR A 56 -3.53 -11.13 -14.92
N CYS A 57 -3.39 -12.42 -15.24
CA CYS A 57 -2.10 -13.06 -15.49
C CYS A 57 -1.41 -12.52 -16.75
N TYR A 58 -2.17 -12.10 -17.77
CA TYR A 58 -1.65 -11.46 -18.97
C TYR A 58 -0.92 -10.15 -18.63
N CYS A 59 -1.54 -9.29 -17.80
CA CYS A 59 -0.89 -8.07 -17.30
C CYS A 59 0.39 -8.39 -16.54
N ASN A 60 0.34 -9.38 -15.64
CA ASN A 60 1.49 -9.76 -14.82
C ASN A 60 2.66 -10.23 -15.69
N ALA A 61 2.41 -11.06 -16.70
CA ALA A 61 3.43 -11.52 -17.64
C ALA A 61 4.06 -10.35 -18.42
N SER A 62 3.25 -9.44 -18.95
CA SER A 62 3.75 -8.25 -19.66
C SER A 62 4.57 -7.33 -18.75
N MET A 63 4.12 -7.08 -17.52
CA MET A 63 4.86 -6.23 -16.57
C MET A 63 6.18 -6.86 -16.13
N GLN A 64 6.20 -8.18 -15.89
CA GLN A 64 7.43 -8.90 -15.56
C GLN A 64 8.42 -8.89 -16.74
N GLN A 65 7.92 -9.01 -17.98
CA GLN A 65 8.76 -8.91 -19.19
C GLN A 65 9.36 -7.52 -19.38
N LEU A 66 8.59 -6.47 -19.11
CA LEU A 66 9.08 -5.09 -19.14
C LEU A 66 10.12 -4.83 -18.03
N TYR A 67 9.88 -5.35 -16.83
CA TYR A 67 10.81 -5.25 -15.71
C TYR A 67 12.13 -5.97 -15.98
N ALA A 68 12.09 -7.13 -16.66
CA ALA A 68 13.28 -7.90 -17.00
C ALA A 68 14.25 -7.11 -17.89
N ASN A 69 13.76 -6.15 -18.68
CA ASN A 69 14.61 -5.27 -19.48
C ASN A 69 15.33 -4.23 -18.58
N PRO A 70 16.67 -4.28 -18.47
CA PRO A 70 17.42 -3.41 -17.56
C PRO A 70 17.38 -1.94 -17.96
N MET A 71 17.20 -1.63 -19.24
CA MET A 71 17.11 -0.24 -19.71
C MET A 71 15.78 0.38 -19.29
N VAL A 72 14.67 -0.32 -19.53
CA VAL A 72 13.33 0.11 -19.11
C VAL A 72 13.29 0.30 -17.59
N ARG A 73 13.82 -0.67 -16.84
CA ARG A 73 13.88 -0.60 -15.37
C ARG A 73 14.67 0.61 -14.88
N LYS A 74 15.86 0.87 -15.43
CA LYS A 74 16.69 2.03 -15.03
C LYS A 74 16.03 3.36 -15.36
N ILE A 75 15.44 3.47 -16.55
CA ILE A 75 14.73 4.70 -16.97
C ILE A 75 13.57 4.94 -16.01
N LEU A 76 12.70 3.94 -15.83
CA LEU A 76 11.51 4.11 -15.02
C LEU A 76 11.85 4.45 -13.56
N LEU A 77 12.80 3.76 -12.94
CA LEU A 77 13.24 4.05 -11.57
C LEU A 77 13.99 5.38 -11.43
N GLY A 78 14.65 5.86 -12.50
CA GLY A 78 15.39 7.11 -12.51
C GLY A 78 14.54 8.35 -12.83
N MET A 79 13.30 8.18 -13.26
CA MET A 79 12.41 9.31 -13.59
C MET A 79 11.99 10.07 -12.33
N ASP A 80 12.31 11.36 -12.26
CA ASP A 80 11.85 12.22 -11.16
C ASP A 80 10.46 12.79 -11.45
N LEU A 81 9.43 12.15 -10.91
CA LEU A 81 8.05 12.59 -11.08
C LEU A 81 7.72 13.90 -10.36
N ARG A 82 8.51 14.30 -9.34
CA ARG A 82 8.28 15.55 -8.61
C ARG A 82 8.53 16.78 -9.49
N LYS A 83 9.50 16.69 -10.40
CA LYS A 83 9.77 17.74 -11.40
C LYS A 83 8.63 17.86 -12.40
N LYS A 84 8.02 16.73 -12.79
CA LYS A 84 6.94 16.71 -13.79
C LYS A 84 5.59 17.14 -13.22
N PHE A 85 5.37 16.89 -11.93
CA PHE A 85 4.15 17.25 -11.21
C PHE A 85 4.52 18.11 -9.99
N PRO A 86 4.95 19.36 -10.20
CA PRO A 86 5.30 20.25 -9.11
C PRO A 86 4.10 20.43 -8.17
N TYR A 87 4.39 20.60 -6.88
CA TYR A 87 3.40 21.05 -5.94
C TYR A 87 3.12 22.52 -6.24
N GLU A 88 1.87 22.87 -6.55
CA GLU A 88 1.48 24.28 -6.65
C GLU A 88 1.38 24.83 -5.22
N GLU A 89 2.33 25.71 -4.85
CA GLU A 89 2.25 26.47 -3.60
C GLU A 89 1.14 27.52 -3.72
N ILE A 90 0.22 27.53 -2.76
CA ILE A 90 -0.83 28.55 -2.65
C ILE A 90 -0.27 29.64 -1.74
N GLN A 91 -0.12 30.86 -2.26
CA GLN A 91 0.21 32.03 -1.45
C GLN A 91 -1.01 32.42 -0.62
N ASP A 92 -0.92 32.23 0.69
CA ASP A 92 -1.91 32.69 1.67
C ASP A 92 -1.67 34.18 1.98
N GLU A 93 -2.30 35.08 1.22
CA GLU A 93 -2.36 36.51 1.57
C GLU A 93 -3.45 36.76 2.63
N HIS A 94 -3.00 36.65 3.88
CA HIS A 94 -3.39 37.28 5.15
C HIS A 94 -4.79 37.94 5.40
N SER A 95 -5.41 37.43 6.48
CA SER A 95 -6.05 38.12 7.64
C SER A 95 -7.31 38.98 7.50
N ASN A 96 -8.40 38.55 8.18
CA ASN A 96 -8.85 39.26 9.38
C ASN A 96 -9.81 38.45 10.30
N GLN A 97 -9.30 38.20 11.51
CA GLN A 97 -9.91 38.28 12.85
C GLN A 97 -11.44 38.14 13.03
N SER A 98 -11.87 37.08 13.73
CA SER A 98 -12.83 37.10 14.87
C SER A 98 -13.03 35.71 15.50
N GLN A 99 -13.19 35.70 16.82
CA GLN A 99 -13.14 34.58 17.78
C GLN A 99 -14.49 33.81 17.95
N PRO A 100 -14.55 32.72 18.78
CA PRO A 100 -15.39 31.53 18.58
C PRO A 100 -16.70 31.52 19.40
N PRO A 101 -17.54 30.47 19.24
CA PRO A 101 -18.01 29.76 20.44
C PRO A 101 -17.93 28.23 20.38
N GLN A 102 -17.99 27.66 21.58
CA GLN A 102 -17.63 26.31 22.00
C GLN A 102 -18.76 25.26 21.88
N THR A 103 -18.36 23.99 22.07
CA THR A 103 -19.13 22.80 22.53
C THR A 103 -20.03 22.13 21.46
N THR A 104 -20.13 20.80 21.31
CA THR A 104 -20.01 19.67 22.24
C THR A 104 -19.43 18.40 21.59
N SER A 105 -18.88 17.56 22.47
CA SER A 105 -18.28 16.23 22.34
C SER A 105 -19.13 15.12 21.69
N GLY A 106 -18.45 14.18 21.03
CA GLY A 106 -18.97 12.82 20.78
C GLY A 106 -18.19 12.10 19.67
N GLY A 107 -17.09 11.44 20.03
CA GLY A 107 -16.23 10.71 19.10
C GLY A 107 -16.72 9.30 18.79
N THR A 108 -16.57 8.89 17.53
CA THR A 108 -16.28 7.51 17.14
C THR A 108 -15.40 7.55 15.90
N GLU A 109 -14.19 7.03 16.03
CA GLU A 109 -13.16 6.94 14.99
C GLU A 109 -13.63 6.02 13.84
N LYS A 110 -13.60 6.54 12.61
CA LYS A 110 -13.58 5.73 11.39
C LYS A 110 -12.40 6.15 10.54
N GLN A 111 -11.60 5.15 10.21
CA GLN A 111 -10.38 5.18 9.42
C GLN A 111 -10.72 5.59 7.97
N HIS A 112 -10.24 6.76 7.54
CA HIS A 112 -10.48 7.31 6.21
C HIS A 112 -9.38 6.89 5.23
N ASP A 113 -9.62 5.87 4.43
CA ASP A 113 -8.91 5.68 3.15
C ASP A 113 -9.62 6.46 2.06
N ALA A 114 -9.00 7.56 1.65
CA ALA A 114 -9.56 8.53 0.72
C ALA A 114 -9.38 8.09 -0.74
N SER A 115 -10.35 7.31 -1.23
CA SER A 115 -10.78 7.37 -2.63
C SER A 115 -11.70 8.58 -2.78
N ASN A 116 -11.37 9.52 -3.67
CA ASN A 116 -12.34 10.54 -4.12
C ASN A 116 -12.08 10.85 -5.59
N SER A 117 -12.85 10.19 -6.45
CA SER A 117 -13.25 10.65 -7.78
C SER A 117 -14.25 11.79 -7.58
N ILE A 118 -14.08 12.89 -8.31
CA ILE A 118 -15.08 13.95 -8.42
C ILE A 118 -15.55 13.95 -9.87
N GLU A 119 -16.80 13.58 -10.08
CA GLU A 119 -17.55 13.84 -11.31
C GLU A 119 -18.10 15.27 -11.25
N GLU A 120 -18.09 15.94 -12.39
CA GLU A 120 -18.63 17.28 -12.57
C GLU A 120 -20.15 17.19 -12.69
N GLU A 121 -20.87 17.84 -11.79
CA GLU A 121 -22.27 18.20 -12.01
C GLU A 121 -22.44 19.69 -11.69
N SER A 122 -22.98 20.41 -12.66
CA SER A 122 -23.26 21.83 -12.58
C SER A 122 -24.53 22.06 -11.76
N ASP A 123 -24.44 22.75 -10.63
CA ASP A 123 -25.59 23.47 -10.11
C ASP A 123 -25.20 24.82 -9.49
N SER A 124 -25.95 25.82 -9.90
CA SER A 124 -25.81 27.23 -9.59
C SER A 124 -26.50 27.58 -8.28
N THR A 125 -25.79 27.52 -7.16
CA THR A 125 -26.12 28.40 -6.02
C THR A 125 -24.90 28.59 -5.12
N GLY A 126 -24.60 29.85 -4.80
CA GLY A 126 -23.34 30.26 -4.20
C GLY A 126 -23.18 29.86 -2.74
N GLU A 127 -22.45 28.78 -2.49
CA GLU A 127 -21.71 28.54 -1.25
C GLU A 127 -20.36 27.90 -1.61
N LYS A 128 -19.26 28.67 -1.48
CA LYS A 128 -17.92 28.23 -1.86
C LYS A 128 -17.32 27.30 -0.80
N LYS A 129 -17.58 26.00 -0.91
CA LYS A 129 -16.89 24.94 -0.17
C LYS A 129 -15.41 24.86 -0.57
N LYS A 130 -14.53 24.77 0.43
CA LYS A 130 -13.06 24.72 0.28
C LYS A 130 -12.62 23.45 -0.46
N VAL A 131 -12.15 23.57 -1.70
CA VAL A 131 -11.63 22.45 -2.48
C VAL A 131 -10.13 22.27 -2.21
N LYS A 132 -9.76 21.19 -1.51
CA LYS A 132 -8.36 20.75 -1.34
C LYS A 132 -7.84 20.20 -2.67
N LYS A 133 -6.96 20.91 -3.37
CA LYS A 133 -6.30 20.39 -4.57
C LYS A 133 -5.05 19.57 -4.18
N ARG A 134 -5.07 18.28 -4.51
CA ARG A 134 -4.02 17.29 -4.20
C ARG A 134 -3.11 17.12 -5.43
N SER A 135 -1.82 16.88 -5.22
CA SER A 135 -0.87 16.58 -6.33
C SER A 135 -1.37 15.37 -7.14
N LYS A 136 -1.51 15.57 -8.46
CA LYS A 136 -1.92 14.53 -9.42
C LYS A 136 -0.84 13.46 -9.64
N MET A 137 0.33 13.56 -9.01
CA MET A 137 1.43 12.60 -9.21
C MET A 137 1.00 11.15 -8.91
N ARG A 138 0.28 10.94 -7.80
CA ARG A 138 -0.10 9.59 -7.34
C ARG A 138 -1.18 8.92 -8.20
N SER A 139 -1.93 9.68 -8.98
CA SER A 139 -2.94 9.15 -9.90
C SER A 139 -2.35 8.79 -11.27
N THR A 140 -1.04 8.93 -11.47
CA THR A 140 -0.40 8.64 -12.76
C THR A 140 -0.04 7.15 -12.86
N VAL A 141 -0.17 6.60 -14.07
CA VAL A 141 0.28 5.23 -14.37
C VAL A 141 1.78 5.09 -14.17
N VAL A 142 2.56 6.12 -14.51
CA VAL A 142 4.03 6.11 -14.35
C VAL A 142 4.40 5.98 -12.87
N TYR A 143 3.71 6.68 -11.96
CA TYR A 143 3.91 6.52 -10.52
C TYR A 143 3.59 5.07 -10.07
N ALA A 144 2.47 4.51 -10.54
CA ALA A 144 2.12 3.13 -10.20
C ALA A 144 3.12 2.10 -10.71
N LEU A 145 3.67 2.30 -11.91
CA LEU A 145 4.72 1.45 -12.47
C LEU A 145 6.04 1.61 -11.71
N GLN A 146 6.41 2.83 -11.31
CA GLN A 146 7.58 3.07 -10.48
C GLN A 146 7.48 2.38 -9.13
N GLU A 147 6.33 2.49 -8.47
CA GLU A 147 6.06 1.80 -7.21
C GLU A 147 6.17 0.28 -7.38
N MET A 148 5.55 -0.26 -8.43
CA MET A 148 5.64 -1.68 -8.78
C MET A 148 7.09 -2.12 -8.99
N PHE A 149 7.86 -1.40 -9.81
CA PHE A 149 9.25 -1.77 -10.13
C PHE A 149 10.17 -1.61 -8.92
N THR A 150 9.90 -0.63 -8.05
CA THR A 150 10.62 -0.44 -6.79
C THR A 150 10.37 -1.62 -5.86
N ALA A 151 9.11 -2.06 -5.72
CA ALA A 151 8.78 -3.25 -4.95
C ALA A 151 9.41 -4.51 -5.56
N LEU A 152 9.35 -4.66 -6.88
CA LEU A 152 10.00 -5.76 -7.58
C LEU A 152 11.52 -5.73 -7.39
N GLN A 153 12.18 -4.59 -7.24
CA GLN A 153 13.64 -4.52 -7.08
C GLN A 153 14.10 -4.69 -5.62
N TYR A 154 13.38 -4.14 -4.65
CA TYR A 154 13.87 -3.98 -3.27
C TYR A 154 13.00 -4.64 -2.19
N SER A 155 11.78 -5.07 -2.51
CA SER A 155 10.94 -5.73 -1.51
C SER A 155 11.46 -7.12 -1.18
N ASN A 156 11.49 -7.47 0.11
CA ASN A 156 11.77 -8.82 0.60
C ASN A 156 10.55 -9.74 0.57
N ARG A 157 9.41 -9.28 0.03
CA ARG A 157 8.21 -10.10 -0.14
C ARG A 157 8.35 -10.98 -1.38
N ARG A 158 7.71 -12.16 -1.33
CA ARG A 158 7.58 -13.09 -2.45
C ARG A 158 6.83 -12.49 -3.62
N THR A 159 5.80 -11.70 -3.32
CA THR A 159 4.83 -11.20 -4.28
C THR A 159 4.45 -9.76 -3.95
N TYR A 160 4.38 -8.90 -4.96
CA TYR A 160 3.83 -7.55 -4.85
C TYR A 160 2.36 -7.51 -5.29
N VAL A 161 1.56 -6.70 -4.61
CA VAL A 161 0.11 -6.55 -4.84
C VAL A 161 -0.14 -5.21 -5.55
N PRO A 162 -0.41 -5.18 -6.88
CA PRO A 162 -0.37 -3.96 -7.68
C PRO A 162 -1.68 -3.14 -7.62
N ASN A 163 -2.12 -2.75 -6.43
CA ASN A 163 -3.35 -1.97 -6.22
C ASN A 163 -3.30 -0.61 -6.95
N THR A 164 -2.22 0.16 -6.78
CA THR A 164 -2.05 1.48 -7.41
C THR A 164 -2.10 1.40 -8.93
N PHE A 165 -1.57 0.31 -9.51
CA PHE A 165 -1.58 0.11 -10.96
C PHE A 165 -3.00 -0.14 -11.46
N ARG A 166 -3.75 -1.02 -10.78
CA ARG A 166 -5.16 -1.27 -11.12
C ARG A 166 -6.01 0.00 -11.07
N GLN A 167 -5.79 0.85 -10.06
CA GLN A 167 -6.53 2.10 -9.89
C GLN A 167 -6.20 3.14 -10.97
N ASN A 168 -4.94 3.18 -11.44
CA ASN A 168 -4.47 4.22 -12.36
C ASN A 168 -4.50 3.81 -13.84
N TYR A 169 -4.36 2.52 -14.15
CA TYR A 169 -4.33 2.04 -15.53
C TYR A 169 -5.74 1.93 -16.11
N ARG A 170 -5.86 2.23 -17.40
CA ARG A 170 -7.07 2.07 -18.20
C ARG A 170 -6.71 1.33 -19.49
N THR A 171 -7.62 0.50 -19.99
CA THR A 171 -7.45 -0.21 -21.27
C THR A 171 -7.48 0.78 -22.45
N SER A 172 -7.21 0.31 -23.67
CA SER A 172 -7.31 1.12 -24.89
C SER A 172 -8.69 1.75 -25.08
N GLU A 173 -9.73 1.16 -24.48
CA GLU A 173 -11.11 1.63 -24.52
C GLU A 173 -11.43 2.63 -23.41
N GLY A 174 -10.49 2.89 -22.49
CA GLY A 174 -10.67 3.81 -21.36
C GLY A 174 -11.30 3.18 -20.11
N ASN A 175 -11.64 1.89 -20.16
CA ASN A 175 -12.25 1.16 -19.05
C ASN A 175 -11.19 0.72 -18.01
N GLU A 176 -11.63 0.49 -16.77
CA GLU A 176 -10.80 -0.15 -15.75
C GLU A 176 -10.51 -1.61 -16.09
N ILE A 177 -9.44 -2.17 -15.52
CA ILE A 177 -9.18 -3.61 -15.67
C ILE A 177 -10.23 -4.38 -14.86
N ASP A 178 -11.06 -5.15 -15.56
CA ASP A 178 -11.84 -6.21 -14.94
C ASP A 178 -10.91 -7.38 -14.59
N VAL A 179 -10.92 -7.79 -13.32
CA VAL A 179 -10.07 -8.88 -12.81
C VAL A 179 -10.66 -10.26 -13.09
N HIS A 180 -11.89 -10.34 -13.59
CA HIS A 180 -12.59 -11.58 -13.90
C HIS A 180 -12.65 -11.87 -15.41
N GLU A 181 -12.24 -10.92 -16.24
CA GLU A 181 -12.23 -11.05 -17.69
C GLU A 181 -10.79 -11.14 -18.22
N GLN A 182 -10.61 -11.88 -19.31
CA GLN A 182 -9.35 -11.94 -20.04
C GLN A 182 -9.55 -11.26 -21.40
N VAL A 183 -8.73 -10.23 -21.66
CA VAL A 183 -8.70 -9.46 -22.91
C VAL A 183 -7.74 -10.08 -23.91
#